data_AF-A0A816DHQ8-F1
#
_entry.id   AF-A0A816DHQ8-F1
#
_cell.length_a   1.000
_cell.length_b   1.000
_cell.length_c   1.000
_cell.angle_alpha   90.00
_cell.angle_beta   90.00
_cell.angle_gamma   90.00
#
_symmetry.space_group_name_H-M   'P 1'
#
loop_
_entity.id
_entity.type
_entity.pdbx_description
1 polymer ?
#
loop_
_entity_poly.entity_id
_entity_poly.type
_entity_poly.pdbx_seq_one_letter_code
_entity_poly.pdbx_strand_id
1 'polypeptide(L)'
;MKDAVVILGGAFNPVHTQHIALLCLAKQELEINSEWNIIGGYLAVSADYYVCHKLSSRNERTIKLKHRLALVYEAIKDIPWLINSPFQEEMLKRHVGSAFVLGQHLKRLLKNDNIQILILVGGDRMIKNGIPK
;
A
#
# COMPACT_ATOMS: atom_id res chain seq x y z
N MET A 1 10.01 -20.81 -5.12
CA MET A 1 9.92 -19.37 -4.82
C MET A 1 8.75 -18.78 -5.58
N LYS A 2 7.85 -18.06 -4.90
CA LYS A 2 6.61 -17.49 -5.46
C LYS A 2 6.78 -15.99 -5.61
N ASP A 3 6.47 -15.44 -6.78
CA ASP A 3 6.52 -14.00 -6.98
C ASP A 3 5.32 -13.31 -6.34
N ALA A 4 5.54 -12.17 -5.71
CA ALA A 4 4.46 -11.41 -5.11
C ALA A 4 4.70 -9.90 -5.12
N VAL A 5 3.60 -9.16 -5.03
CA VAL A 5 3.59 -7.74 -4.69
C VAL A 5 2.96 -7.52 -3.33
N VAL A 6 3.47 -6.54 -2.59
CA VAL A 6 2.96 -6.20 -1.25
C VAL A 6 2.22 -4.86 -1.30
N ILE A 7 1.02 -4.80 -0.73
CA ILE A 7 0.20 -3.58 -0.74
C ILE A 7 -0.17 -3.20 0.69
N LEU A 8 0.23 -2.00 1.10
CA LEU A 8 -0.20 -1.39 2.35
C LEU A 8 -1.30 -0.38 2.07
N GLY A 9 -2.50 -0.61 2.62
CA GLY A 9 -3.62 0.32 2.50
C GLY A 9 -3.70 1.30 3.67
N GLY A 10 -3.93 2.59 3.39
CA GLY A 10 -3.96 3.58 4.46
C GLY A 10 -4.51 4.95 4.05
N ALA A 11 -4.86 5.74 5.07
CA ALA A 11 -5.23 7.14 4.87
C ALA A 11 -4.02 7.98 4.44
N PHE A 12 -2.83 7.68 4.98
CA PHE A 12 -1.58 8.40 4.74
C PHE A 12 -1.77 9.92 4.87
N ASN A 13 -2.24 10.33 6.05
CA ASN A 13 -2.60 11.71 6.39
C ASN A 13 -1.69 12.28 7.50
N PRO A 14 -0.38 12.49 7.27
CA PRO A 14 0.41 12.18 6.06
C PRO A 14 1.00 10.74 6.06
N VAL A 15 1.67 10.34 4.98
CA VAL A 15 2.62 9.22 5.03
C VAL A 15 3.79 9.58 5.95
N HIS A 16 4.41 8.58 6.57
CA HIS A 16 5.53 8.76 7.50
C HIS A 16 6.42 7.53 7.53
N THR A 17 7.60 7.64 8.13
CA THR A 17 8.67 6.63 8.12
C THR A 17 8.21 5.25 8.58
N GLN A 18 7.34 5.16 9.59
CA GLN A 18 6.84 3.85 10.05
C GLN A 18 6.03 3.09 8.98
N HIS A 19 5.33 3.77 8.06
CA HIS A 19 4.63 3.08 6.95
C HIS A 19 5.64 2.43 5.99
N ILE A 20 6.73 3.13 5.71
CA ILE A 20 7.81 2.66 4.86
C ILE A 20 8.56 1.52 5.54
N ALA A 21 8.91 1.70 6.82
CA ALA A 21 9.56 0.67 7.62
C ALA A 21 8.72 -0.62 7.67
N LEU A 22 7.40 -0.51 7.82
CA LEU A 22 6.50 -1.66 7.81
C LEU A 22 6.55 -2.43 6.47
N LEU A 23 6.55 -1.73 5.33
CA LEU A 23 6.69 -2.36 4.01
C LEU A 23 8.05 -3.04 3.84
N CYS A 24 9.13 -2.36 4.25
CA CYS A 24 10.50 -2.90 4.17
C CYS A 24 10.67 -4.13 5.06
N LEU A 25 10.17 -4.10 6.30
CA LEU A 25 10.20 -5.24 7.21
C LEU A 25 9.37 -6.41 6.66
N ALA A 26 8.20 -6.13 6.09
CA ALA A 26 7.38 -7.18 5.46
C ALA A 26 8.10 -7.82 4.27
N LYS A 27 8.75 -7.03 3.40
CA LYS A 27 9.57 -7.57 2.30
C LYS A 27 10.69 -8.46 2.85
N GLN A 28 11.45 -7.96 3.82
CA GLN A 28 12.55 -8.71 4.43
C GLN A 28 12.07 -10.03 5.05
N GLU A 29 10.98 -10.01 5.82
CA GLU A 29 10.42 -11.19 6.46
C GLU A 29 9.95 -12.23 5.43
N LEU A 30 9.26 -11.79 4.38
CA LEU A 30 8.74 -12.65 3.32
C LEU A 30 9.85 -13.29 2.47
N GLU A 31 10.98 -12.60 2.28
CA GLU A 31 12.10 -13.10 1.48
C GLU A 31 13.09 -13.96 2.28
N ILE A 32 13.28 -13.68 3.56
CA ILE A 32 14.20 -14.45 4.42
C ILE A 32 13.52 -15.69 5.02
N ASN A 33 12.31 -15.52 5.57
CA ASN A 33 11.66 -16.54 6.38
C ASN A 33 10.51 -17.25 5.63
N SER A 34 10.31 -16.93 4.35
CA SER A 34 9.26 -17.52 3.53
C SER A 34 9.74 -17.71 2.08
N GLU A 35 8.98 -18.47 1.28
CA GLU A 35 9.36 -18.78 -0.11
C GLU A 35 8.92 -17.69 -1.11
N TRP A 36 8.99 -16.41 -0.76
CA TRP A 36 8.53 -15.30 -1.62
C TRP A 36 9.69 -14.55 -2.28
N ASN A 37 9.43 -14.06 -3.48
CA ASN A 37 10.23 -13.05 -4.18
C ASN A 37 9.37 -11.79 -4.35
N ILE A 38 9.72 -10.70 -3.66
CA ILE A 38 8.90 -9.49 -3.66
C ILE A 38 9.35 -8.57 -4.79
N ILE A 39 8.55 -8.56 -5.86
CA ILE A 39 8.83 -7.84 -7.10
C ILE A 39 8.27 -6.41 -7.11
N GLY A 40 7.54 -6.00 -6.08
CA GLY A 40 7.01 -4.63 -5.95
C GLY A 40 6.24 -4.37 -4.67
N GLY A 41 6.09 -3.09 -4.32
CA GLY A 41 5.41 -2.61 -3.13
C GLY A 41 4.61 -1.33 -3.39
N TYR A 42 3.41 -1.26 -2.82
CA TYR A 42 2.46 -0.18 -3.09
C TYR A 42 1.85 0.38 -1.81
N LEU A 43 1.66 1.70 -1.77
CA LEU A 43 0.84 2.37 -0.77
C LEU A 43 -0.52 2.72 -1.41
N ALA A 44 -1.57 1.99 -1.06
CA ALA A 44 -2.93 2.21 -1.55
C ALA A 44 -3.60 3.35 -0.76
N VAL A 45 -3.55 4.56 -1.32
CA VAL A 45 -4.01 5.80 -0.67
C VAL A 45 -5.53 5.91 -0.68
N SER A 46 -6.15 5.97 0.50
CA SER A 46 -7.61 6.07 0.62
C SER A 46 -8.18 7.38 0.05
N ALA A 47 -9.40 7.32 -0.47
CA ALA A 47 -10.11 8.49 -1.04
C ALA A 47 -10.47 9.54 0.04
N ASP A 48 -10.64 10.80 -0.38
CA ASP A 48 -10.90 11.92 0.55
C ASP A 48 -12.15 11.71 1.40
N TYR A 49 -13.25 11.23 0.81
CA TYR A 49 -14.49 10.97 1.57
C TYR A 49 -14.27 9.98 2.72
N TYR A 50 -13.47 8.93 2.49
CA TYR A 50 -13.18 7.92 3.50
C TYR A 50 -12.33 8.50 4.63
N VAL A 51 -11.29 9.27 4.29
CA VAL A 51 -10.40 9.89 5.28
C VAL A 51 -11.17 10.92 6.11
N CYS A 52 -11.97 11.78 5.46
CA CYS A 52 -12.83 12.75 6.14
C CYS A 52 -13.81 12.06 7.09
N HIS A 53 -14.48 10.99 6.65
CA HIS A 53 -15.42 10.25 7.50
C HIS A 53 -14.72 9.56 8.68
N LYS A 54 -13.54 8.96 8.46
CA LYS A 54 -12.76 8.29 9.51
C LYS A 54 -12.32 9.27 10.60
N LEU A 55 -11.95 10.48 10.21
CA LEU A 55 -11.32 11.47 11.09
C LEU A 55 -12.32 12.50 11.66
N SER A 56 -13.53 12.58 11.12
CA SER A 56 -14.58 13.52 11.58
C SER A 56 -14.93 13.33 13.06
N SER A 57 -15.04 12.08 13.52
CA SER A 57 -15.34 11.76 14.93
C SER A 57 -14.31 12.30 15.92
N ARG A 58 -13.10 12.64 15.45
CA ARG A 58 -11.99 13.17 16.26
C ARG A 58 -11.74 14.65 16.00
N ASN A 59 -12.55 15.29 15.17
CA ASN A 59 -12.37 16.68 14.73
C ASN A 59 -10.96 16.96 14.16
N GLU A 60 -10.37 15.96 13.49
CA GLU A 60 -9.02 16.06 12.92
C GLU A 60 -9.07 16.64 11.50
N ARG A 61 -8.02 17.41 11.12
CA ARG A 61 -7.89 17.97 9.78
C ARG A 61 -7.42 16.91 8.77
N THR A 62 -7.90 17.04 7.52
CA THR A 62 -7.55 16.12 6.44
C THR A 62 -6.75 16.82 5.33
N ILE A 63 -5.74 16.11 4.83
CA ILE A 63 -4.93 16.48 3.67
C ILE A 63 -5.64 15.92 2.43
N LYS A 64 -5.83 16.76 1.40
CA LYS A 64 -6.46 16.32 0.14
C LYS A 64 -5.66 15.21 -0.53
N LEU A 65 -6.36 14.30 -1.23
CA LEU A 65 -5.80 13.13 -1.88
C LEU A 65 -4.58 13.43 -2.75
N LYS A 66 -4.67 14.49 -3.58
CA LYS A 66 -3.56 14.91 -4.45
C LYS A 66 -2.26 15.18 -3.69
N HIS A 67 -2.34 15.75 -2.49
CA HIS A 67 -1.17 16.06 -1.67
C HIS A 67 -0.66 14.82 -0.94
N ARG A 68 -1.56 13.94 -0.50
CA ARG A 68 -1.18 12.65 0.10
C ARG A 68 -0.46 11.75 -0.91
N LEU A 69 -0.90 11.72 -2.17
CA LEU A 69 -0.22 11.02 -3.26
C LEU A 69 1.17 11.61 -3.55
N ALA A 70 1.30 12.94 -3.59
CA ALA A 70 2.59 13.59 -3.77
C ALA A 70 3.57 13.27 -2.63
N LEU A 71 3.08 13.27 -1.38
CA LEU A 71 3.88 12.87 -0.21
C LEU A 71 4.28 11.40 -0.26
N VAL A 72 3.40 10.50 -0.74
CA VAL A 72 3.72 9.09 -0.94
C VAL A 72 4.82 8.93 -1.98
N TYR A 73 4.73 9.60 -3.12
CA TYR A 73 5.79 9.58 -4.14
C TYR A 73 7.13 10.02 -3.55
N GLU A 74 7.13 11.16 -2.85
CA GLU A 74 8.33 11.70 -2.22
C GLU A 74 8.92 10.73 -1.17
N ALA A 75 8.07 10.03 -0.41
CA ALA A 75 8.50 9.09 0.62
C ALA A 75 9.09 7.78 0.05
N ILE A 76 8.83 7.44 -1.21
CA ILE A 76 9.30 6.18 -1.83
C ILE A 76 10.38 6.38 -2.89
N LYS A 77 10.61 7.60 -3.37
CA LYS A 77 11.43 7.87 -4.58
C LYS A 77 12.86 7.34 -4.47
N ASP A 78 13.43 7.33 -3.26
CA ASP A 78 14.80 6.89 -2.99
C ASP A 78 14.88 5.40 -2.59
N ILE A 79 13.77 4.66 -2.73
CA ILE A 79 13.67 3.24 -2.35
C ILE A 79 13.45 2.41 -3.62
N PRO A 80 14.52 1.81 -4.20
CA PRO A 80 14.48 1.26 -5.55
C PRO A 80 13.36 0.26 -5.83
N TRP A 81 13.06 -0.65 -4.90
CA TRP A 81 12.02 -1.67 -5.10
C TRP A 81 10.59 -1.10 -5.03
N LEU A 82 10.39 0.03 -4.36
CA LEU A 82 9.11 0.72 -4.30
C LEU A 82 8.92 1.63 -5.51
N ILE A 83 9.90 2.46 -5.83
CA ILE A 83 9.77 3.42 -6.95
C ILE A 83 9.72 2.71 -8.31
N ASN A 84 10.46 1.61 -8.47
CA ASN A 84 10.47 0.80 -9.69
C ASN A 84 9.46 -0.36 -9.66
N SER A 85 8.46 -0.30 -8.78
CA SER A 85 7.39 -1.29 -8.78
C SER A 85 6.65 -1.29 -10.13
N PRO A 86 6.21 -2.46 -10.63
CA PRO A 86 5.44 -2.54 -11.88
C PRO A 86 4.24 -1.59 -11.89
N PHE A 87 4.10 -0.76 -12.92
CA PHE A 87 2.98 0.19 -13.03
C PHE A 87 2.87 1.24 -11.88
N GLN A 88 3.95 1.50 -11.13
CA GLN A 88 3.92 2.41 -9.99
C GLN A 88 3.38 3.81 -10.34
N GLU A 89 3.83 4.39 -11.44
CA GLU A 89 3.34 5.70 -11.90
C GLU A 89 1.85 5.68 -12.24
N GLU A 90 1.36 4.60 -12.85
CA GLU A 90 -0.06 4.44 -13.17
C GLU A 90 -0.88 4.36 -11.88
N MET A 91 -0.41 3.61 -10.88
CA MET A 91 -1.11 3.46 -9.60
C MET A 91 -1.18 4.79 -8.83
N LEU A 92 -0.11 5.59 -8.86
CA LEU A 92 -0.09 6.92 -8.25
C LEU A 92 -1.05 7.90 -8.94
N LYS A 93 -1.22 7.81 -10.26
CA LYS A 93 -2.18 8.65 -11.02
C LYS A 93 -3.63 8.20 -10.81
N ARG A 94 -3.88 6.88 -10.88
CA ARG A 94 -5.24 6.31 -10.89
C ARG A 94 -5.92 6.27 -9.52
N HIS A 95 -5.15 6.29 -8.43
CA HIS A 95 -5.66 6.37 -7.05
C HIS A 95 -6.79 5.37 -6.74
N VAL A 96 -6.43 4.12 -6.48
CA VAL A 96 -7.37 3.05 -6.14
C VAL A 96 -7.51 2.98 -4.62
N GLY A 97 -8.61 3.54 -4.11
CA GLY A 97 -8.83 3.92 -2.70
C GLY A 97 -8.79 2.81 -1.63
N SER A 98 -8.44 1.58 -1.98
CA SER A 98 -8.20 0.48 -1.04
C SER A 98 -7.13 -0.49 -1.56
N ALA A 99 -6.44 -1.16 -0.63
CA ALA A 99 -5.43 -2.17 -0.98
C ALA A 99 -6.00 -3.30 -1.83
N PHE A 100 -7.24 -3.72 -1.55
CA PHE A 100 -7.92 -4.77 -2.30
C PHE A 100 -8.20 -4.36 -3.76
N VAL A 101 -8.74 -3.16 -3.97
CA VAL A 101 -9.04 -2.66 -5.33
C VAL A 101 -7.74 -2.43 -6.11
N LEU A 102 -6.69 -1.93 -5.45
CA LEU A 102 -5.36 -1.82 -6.05
C LEU A 102 -4.85 -3.19 -6.49
N GLY A 103 -4.96 -4.20 -5.62
CA GLY A 103 -4.58 -5.58 -5.90
C GLY A 103 -5.31 -6.19 -7.09
N GLN A 104 -6.64 -6.03 -7.15
CA GLN A 104 -7.44 -6.50 -8.29
C GLN A 104 -7.01 -5.83 -9.60
N HIS A 105 -6.68 -4.54 -9.54
CA HIS A 105 -6.25 -3.81 -10.72
C HIS A 105 -4.86 -4.24 -11.18
N LEU A 106 -3.89 -4.36 -10.27
CA LEU A 106 -2.56 -4.89 -10.57
C LEU A 106 -2.63 -6.28 -11.17
N LYS A 107 -3.46 -7.18 -10.62
CA LYS A 107 -3.63 -8.53 -11.16
C LYS A 107 -4.05 -8.53 -12.63
N ARG A 108 -4.94 -7.60 -13.02
CA ARG A 108 -5.36 -7.42 -14.43
C ARG A 108 -4.24 -6.86 -15.33
N LEU A 109 -3.40 -5.97 -14.80
CA LEU A 109 -2.30 -5.35 -15.56
C LEU A 109 -1.11 -6.30 -15.73
N LEU A 110 -0.76 -7.04 -14.67
CA LEU A 110 0.35 -8.00 -14.68
C LEU A 110 0.11 -9.17 -15.64
N LYS A 111 -1.16 -9.54 -15.88
CA LYS A 111 -1.56 -10.66 -16.76
C LYS A 111 -0.80 -11.96 -16.49
N ASN A 112 -0.41 -12.17 -15.23
CA ASN A 112 0.37 -13.30 -14.78
C ASN A 112 -0.24 -13.82 -13.47
N ASP A 113 -0.92 -14.95 -13.54
CA ASP A 113 -1.60 -15.54 -12.39
C ASP A 113 -0.65 -16.18 -11.36
N ASN A 114 0.63 -16.33 -11.71
CA ASN A 114 1.65 -16.82 -10.77
C ASN A 114 2.07 -15.74 -9.77
N ILE A 115 1.88 -14.46 -10.10
CA ILE A 115 2.20 -13.35 -9.20
C ILE A 115 1.07 -13.18 -8.17
N GLN A 116 1.41 -13.33 -6.90
CA GLN A 116 0.46 -13.20 -5.80
C GLN A 116 0.33 -11.74 -5.33
N ILE A 117 -0.87 -11.40 -4.88
CA ILE A 117 -1.14 -10.11 -4.24
C ILE A 117 -1.19 -10.32 -2.72
N LEU A 118 -0.26 -9.71 -2.00
CA LEU A 118 -0.19 -9.77 -0.55
C LEU A 118 -0.66 -8.43 0.05
N ILE A 119 -1.70 -8.47 0.88
CA ILE A 119 -2.19 -7.28 1.58
C ILE A 119 -1.55 -7.20 2.95
N LEU A 120 -0.77 -6.15 3.17
CA LEU A 120 -0.14 -5.85 4.45
C LEU A 120 -1.09 -5.04 5.33
N VAL A 121 -1.21 -5.47 6.59
CA VAL A 121 -2.16 -4.90 7.55
C VAL A 121 -1.40 -4.54 8.82
N GLY A 122 -1.65 -3.33 9.35
CA GLY A 122 -1.11 -2.93 10.66
C GLY A 122 -1.72 -3.76 11.79
N GLY A 123 -0.95 -3.97 12.87
CA GLY A 123 -1.39 -4.76 14.03
C GLY A 123 -2.67 -4.23 14.69
N ASP A 124 -2.85 -2.90 14.72
CA ASP A 124 -4.05 -2.24 15.23
C ASP A 124 -5.32 -2.68 14.48
N ARG A 125 -5.21 -2.82 13.15
CA ARG A 125 -6.30 -3.25 12.30
C ARG A 125 -6.53 -4.76 12.41
N MET A 126 -5.48 -5.55 12.54
CA MET A 126 -5.61 -7.00 12.80
C MET A 126 -6.35 -7.27 14.11
N ILE A 127 -6.06 -6.52 15.17
CA ILE A 127 -6.73 -6.66 16.47
C ILE A 127 -8.20 -6.25 16.37
N LYS A 128 -8.52 -5.14 15.69
CA LYS A 128 -9.89 -4.62 15.62
C LYS A 128 -10.81 -5.41 14.69
N ASN A 129 -10.29 -5.82 13.54
CA ASN A 129 -11.11 -6.32 12.43
C ASN A 129 -10.76 -7.75 12.01
N GLY A 130 -9.73 -8.36 12.62
CA GLY A 130 -9.23 -9.68 12.23
C GLY A 130 -8.57 -9.68 10.84
N ILE A 131 -8.48 -10.88 10.25
CA ILE A 131 -7.98 -11.08 8.89
C ILE A 131 -8.96 -10.43 7.91
N PRO A 132 -8.51 -9.55 6.99
CA PRO A 132 -9.36 -9.03 5.93
C PRO A 132 -9.97 -10.18 5.12
N LYS A 133 -11.30 -10.26 5.06
CA LYS A 133 -12.04 -11.16 4.17
C LYS A 133 -12.10 -10.60 2.76
#